data_AF-A0A2E6Q1V8-F1
#
_entry.id   AF-A0A2E6Q1V8-F1
#
_cell.length_a   1.000
_cell.length_b   1.000
_cell.length_c   1.000
_cell.angle_alpha   90.00
_cell.angle_beta   90.00
_cell.angle_gamma   90.00
#
_symmetry.space_group_name_H-M   'P 1'
#
loop_
_entity.id
_entity.type
_entity.pdbx_description
1 polymer ?
#
loop_
_entity_poly.entity_id
_entity_poly.type
_entity_poly.pdbx_seq_one_letter_code
_entity_poly.pdbx_strand_id
1 'polypeptide(L)'
;MILNLLPSFVIAVVGGMEPAGTAVQSVFDPSLPITMQASLQGEDGRTWTLDLYRHSVRADNYRVLEQQRDGSYIEIEPGPVNTYRGILAGQPETRVVAAVVGDQLVGGFEDEDGRWWIEEDGLGGQVLRHESEVEPCKGTCGVDDLPIFSDEEFEEGFEDLPELPSGFLGGLLDECQLACDMDYEFYQDYGGNSESKINSDINNVNGFNYEPEVNVTHTITTIIVRSNASDPYTTTNAGGLLDQVRSHWIGDQQGVQRDLVQMFSGRNLDGGTIGVAYLDAICSTNIGYGLCETGFSTSCQTDLISHELGHNWGCNHIDDGNTMNSSLTCSNTFSASSRNTIQSTAASSGCIGTAIPDAGACCFTTGFCTDLDESGCESSGGFFFGLGEACPADQGTCEIPEPEGGCCFPSGTCSVVEISDCASGGGEFRGVDSTCAGVDCLAGACCFGSDACTTTNEVQCNAAGGSFQNTGSACATVDCTPTTGACCIDGACAQLEEAVCVAVAGTFGGSGVDCGSVSCKQPCPEDLDNNGAVDFNDILSLLAAWGPCGTCNEDIDSNGAVDFADLLVILAAYGDC
;
A
#
# COMPACT_ATOMS: atom_id res chain seq x y z
N MET A 1 12.09 -57.92 -43.33
CA MET A 1 13.08 -56.81 -43.32
C MET A 1 12.26 -55.54 -43.31
N ILE A 2 12.13 -54.76 -42.25
CA ILE A 2 13.05 -54.42 -41.15
C ILE A 2 12.22 -54.33 -39.85
N LEU A 3 12.80 -54.80 -38.75
CA LEU A 3 12.22 -54.91 -37.41
C LEU A 3 12.51 -53.61 -36.63
N ASN A 4 11.50 -53.05 -35.96
CA ASN A 4 11.63 -51.94 -35.01
C ASN A 4 12.43 -52.36 -33.77
N LEU A 5 13.42 -51.56 -33.37
CA LEU A 5 14.12 -51.65 -32.10
C LEU A 5 13.73 -50.45 -31.23
N LEU A 6 12.97 -50.71 -30.17
CA LEU A 6 12.83 -49.84 -29.00
C LEU A 6 14.05 -50.04 -28.09
N PRO A 7 14.63 -49.00 -27.47
CA PRO A 7 15.48 -49.19 -26.32
C PRO A 7 14.61 -49.29 -25.05
N SER A 8 14.75 -50.41 -24.35
CA SER A 8 14.16 -50.63 -23.03
C SER A 8 14.80 -49.68 -22.01
N PHE A 9 14.01 -48.77 -21.44
CA PHE A 9 14.36 -48.12 -20.17
C PHE A 9 14.10 -49.11 -19.03
N VAL A 10 15.17 -49.48 -18.34
CA VAL A 10 15.10 -50.25 -17.10
C VAL A 10 14.63 -49.30 -16.01
N ILE A 11 13.38 -49.45 -15.57
CA ILE A 11 12.88 -48.84 -14.35
C ILE A 11 13.52 -49.62 -13.19
N ALA A 12 14.49 -48.99 -12.52
CA ALA A 12 14.87 -49.40 -11.18
C ALA A 12 13.72 -48.98 -10.25
N VAL A 13 12.89 -49.95 -9.85
CA VAL A 13 11.96 -49.78 -8.74
C VAL A 13 12.81 -49.76 -7.47
N VAL A 14 13.12 -48.57 -6.96
CA VAL A 14 13.45 -48.37 -5.55
C VAL A 14 12.12 -48.16 -4.85
N GLY A 15 11.76 -49.11 -3.98
CA GLY A 15 10.60 -49.00 -3.11
C GLY A 15 10.86 -48.01 -1.99
N GLY A 16 9.86 -47.15 -1.78
CA GLY A 16 9.74 -46.16 -0.72
C GLY A 16 8.65 -45.19 -1.15
N MET A 17 7.38 -45.53 -0.91
CA MET A 17 6.28 -44.56 -1.07
C MET A 17 6.50 -43.49 0.01
N GLU A 18 6.97 -42.32 -0.42
CA GLU A 18 6.97 -41.06 0.33
C GLU A 18 5.53 -40.76 0.82
N PRO A 19 5.29 -40.28 2.05
CA PRO A 19 4.05 -39.58 2.35
C PRO A 19 4.16 -38.18 1.69
N ALA A 20 3.72 -38.12 0.44
CA ALA A 20 3.85 -36.95 -0.42
C ALA A 20 2.87 -35.86 0.00
N GLY A 21 3.39 -34.67 0.33
CA GLY A 21 2.56 -33.48 0.54
C GLY A 21 1.71 -33.17 -0.70
N THR A 22 0.73 -32.29 -0.55
CA THR A 22 -0.20 -31.95 -1.64
C THR A 22 0.50 -31.02 -2.62
N ALA A 23 0.69 -31.45 -3.86
CA ALA A 23 1.17 -30.56 -4.92
C ALA A 23 0.18 -29.39 -5.09
N VAL A 24 0.71 -28.16 -5.10
CA VAL A 24 -0.08 -26.93 -5.21
C VAL A 24 0.42 -26.07 -6.36
N GLN A 25 -0.52 -25.41 -7.03
CA GLN A 25 -0.23 -24.28 -7.89
C GLN A 25 -0.40 -23.00 -7.09
N SER A 26 0.66 -22.21 -6.95
CA SER A 26 0.59 -20.88 -6.35
C SER A 26 0.35 -19.80 -7.40
N VAL A 27 -0.48 -18.82 -7.04
CA VAL A 27 -0.74 -17.61 -7.81
C VAL A 27 -0.61 -16.43 -6.87
N PHE A 28 0.38 -15.57 -7.12
CA PHE A 28 0.66 -14.37 -6.33
C PHE A 28 1.31 -13.30 -7.22
N ASP A 29 1.41 -12.06 -6.71
CA ASP A 29 2.04 -10.95 -7.41
C ASP A 29 3.56 -10.93 -7.15
N PRO A 30 4.42 -11.22 -8.15
CA PRO A 30 5.87 -11.26 -7.95
C PRO A 30 6.50 -9.85 -7.88
N SER A 31 5.73 -8.77 -8.08
CA SER A 31 6.23 -7.40 -7.89
C SER A 31 6.41 -7.01 -6.43
N LEU A 32 6.04 -7.92 -5.52
CA LEU A 32 6.10 -7.75 -4.08
C LEU A 32 5.36 -6.49 -3.63
N PRO A 33 4.04 -6.34 -3.82
CA PRO A 33 3.31 -5.15 -3.35
C PRO A 33 3.23 -5.09 -1.80
N ILE A 34 2.78 -3.95 -1.25
CA ILE A 34 2.60 -3.78 0.21
C ILE A 34 1.57 -4.76 0.76
N THR A 35 0.48 -4.98 0.03
CA THR A 35 -0.50 -6.03 0.31
C THR A 35 -0.69 -6.89 -0.93
N MET A 36 -0.86 -8.19 -0.73
CA MET A 36 -1.19 -9.11 -1.82
C MET A 36 -2.14 -10.19 -1.36
N GLN A 37 -2.89 -10.72 -2.32
CA GLN A 37 -3.59 -11.98 -2.15
C GLN A 37 -2.82 -13.07 -2.89
N ALA A 38 -2.44 -14.12 -2.16
CA ALA A 38 -1.88 -15.33 -2.74
C ALA A 38 -2.95 -16.43 -2.75
N SER A 39 -2.97 -17.28 -3.77
CA SER A 39 -3.84 -18.45 -3.85
C SER A 39 -3.02 -19.70 -4.02
N LEU A 40 -3.24 -20.70 -3.17
CA LEU A 40 -2.66 -22.04 -3.28
C LEU A 40 -3.77 -22.99 -3.71
N GLN A 41 -3.66 -23.57 -4.89
CA GLN A 41 -4.64 -24.51 -5.41
C GLN A 41 -4.05 -25.92 -5.39
N GLY A 42 -4.59 -26.79 -4.53
CA GLY A 42 -4.19 -28.19 -4.46
C GLY A 42 -4.74 -29.01 -5.63
N GLU A 43 -4.00 -30.05 -6.03
CA GLU A 43 -4.47 -31.02 -7.02
C GLU A 43 -5.73 -31.80 -6.58
N ASP A 44 -5.99 -31.83 -5.27
CA ASP A 44 -7.20 -32.39 -4.68
C ASP A 44 -8.45 -31.48 -4.80
N GLY A 45 -8.28 -30.29 -5.40
CA GLY A 45 -9.34 -29.30 -5.62
C GLY A 45 -9.56 -28.35 -4.45
N ARG A 46 -8.80 -28.45 -3.36
CA ARG A 46 -8.82 -27.45 -2.28
C ARG A 46 -8.13 -26.17 -2.75
N THR A 47 -8.56 -25.04 -2.20
CA THR A 47 -7.94 -23.75 -2.46
C THR A 47 -7.83 -22.98 -1.17
N TRP A 48 -6.61 -22.56 -0.85
CA TRP A 48 -6.32 -21.65 0.23
C TRP A 48 -6.04 -20.28 -0.36
N THR A 49 -6.64 -19.26 0.23
CA THR A 49 -6.43 -17.86 -0.17
C THR A 49 -5.80 -17.16 1.02
N LEU A 50 -4.62 -16.59 0.83
CA LEU A 50 -3.85 -15.92 1.87
C LEU A 50 -3.93 -14.42 1.60
N ASP A 51 -4.48 -13.68 2.56
CA ASP A 51 -4.49 -12.23 2.56
C ASP A 51 -3.23 -11.78 3.30
N LEU A 52 -2.27 -11.24 2.54
CA LEU A 52 -0.91 -10.96 2.99
C LEU A 52 -0.64 -9.46 3.02
N TYR A 53 0.12 -9.04 4.03
CA TYR A 53 0.75 -7.74 4.12
C TYR A 53 2.26 -7.92 4.27
N ARG A 54 3.02 -7.00 3.68
CA ARG A 54 4.48 -7.00 3.73
C ARG A 54 4.93 -6.81 5.18
N HIS A 55 5.94 -7.55 5.61
CA HIS A 55 6.46 -7.49 6.95
C HIS A 55 7.98 -7.59 6.88
N SER A 56 8.69 -6.63 7.44
CA SER A 56 10.16 -6.60 7.39
C SER A 56 10.75 -7.18 8.66
N VAL A 57 11.73 -8.07 8.51
CA VAL A 57 12.59 -8.54 9.61
C VAL A 57 13.90 -7.76 9.70
N ARG A 58 13.96 -6.56 9.10
CA ARG A 58 15.17 -5.74 8.99
C ARG A 58 15.12 -4.63 10.03
N ALA A 59 16.22 -4.43 10.76
CA ALA A 59 16.42 -3.30 11.67
C ALA A 59 16.65 -1.99 10.89
N ASP A 60 16.50 -0.85 11.57
CA ASP A 60 16.67 0.50 10.97
C ASP A 60 18.03 0.72 10.29
N ASN A 61 19.07 0.05 10.77
CA ASN A 61 20.43 0.13 10.24
C ASN A 61 20.79 -1.04 9.31
N TYR A 62 19.79 -1.72 8.75
CA TYR A 62 19.99 -2.87 7.86
C TYR A 62 20.86 -2.52 6.66
N ARG A 63 21.83 -3.38 6.40
CA ARG A 63 22.71 -3.29 5.22
C ARG A 63 23.16 -4.67 4.76
N VAL A 64 23.61 -4.75 3.52
CA VAL A 64 24.17 -5.98 2.95
C VAL A 64 25.62 -5.74 2.53
N LEU A 65 26.53 -6.56 3.03
CA LEU A 65 27.96 -6.47 2.74
C LEU A 65 28.40 -7.66 1.90
N GLU A 66 28.90 -7.42 0.69
CA GLU A 66 29.47 -8.47 -0.14
C GLU A 66 30.99 -8.53 0.01
N GLN A 67 31.50 -9.71 0.37
CA GLN A 67 32.94 -9.97 0.42
C GLN A 67 33.53 -10.05 -0.99
N GLN A 68 34.52 -9.20 -1.26
CA GLN A 68 35.30 -9.21 -2.48
C GLN A 68 36.47 -10.20 -2.41
N ARG A 69 37.02 -10.56 -3.58
CA ARG A 69 38.12 -11.54 -3.68
C ARG A 69 39.39 -11.19 -2.92
N ASP A 70 39.62 -9.91 -2.66
CA ASP A 70 40.78 -9.43 -1.89
C ASP A 70 40.51 -9.40 -0.37
N GLY A 71 39.33 -9.88 0.07
CA GLY A 71 38.89 -9.88 1.45
C GLY A 71 38.26 -8.57 1.91
N SER A 72 38.22 -7.53 1.06
CA SER A 72 37.50 -6.29 1.37
C SER A 72 35.99 -6.49 1.25
N TYR A 73 35.23 -5.59 1.87
CA TYR A 73 33.77 -5.58 1.80
C TYR A 73 33.29 -4.36 1.01
N ILE A 74 32.31 -4.57 0.15
CA ILE A 74 31.51 -3.50 -0.42
C ILE A 74 30.10 -3.61 0.14
N GLU A 75 29.51 -2.46 0.44
CA GLU A 75 28.08 -2.40 0.71
C GLU A 75 27.33 -2.46 -0.61
N ILE A 76 26.35 -3.35 -0.70
CA ILE A 76 25.46 -3.48 -1.85
C ILE A 76 24.05 -3.06 -1.44
N GLU A 77 23.30 -2.55 -2.41
CA GLU A 77 21.93 -2.14 -2.18
C GLU A 77 21.09 -3.35 -1.74
N PRO A 78 20.40 -3.28 -0.59
CA PRO A 78 19.40 -4.27 -0.19
C PRO A 78 18.39 -4.58 -1.29
N GLY A 79 18.04 -5.86 -1.46
CA GLY A 79 16.86 -6.25 -2.23
C GLY A 79 15.57 -5.72 -1.59
N PRO A 80 14.45 -5.68 -2.35
CA PRO A 80 13.15 -5.33 -1.77
C PRO A 80 12.78 -6.28 -0.61
N VAL A 81 11.98 -5.81 0.35
CA VAL A 81 11.43 -6.66 1.40
C VAL A 81 10.53 -7.71 0.76
N ASN A 82 10.91 -8.97 0.92
CA ASN A 82 10.27 -10.12 0.27
C ASN A 82 9.42 -10.96 1.22
N THR A 83 9.31 -10.53 2.48
CA THR A 83 8.65 -11.24 3.58
C THR A 83 7.28 -10.65 3.87
N TYR A 84 6.37 -11.53 4.29
CA TYR A 84 4.95 -11.26 4.47
C TYR A 84 4.42 -11.95 5.72
N ARG A 85 3.38 -11.35 6.28
CA ARG A 85 2.51 -11.90 7.31
C ARG A 85 1.07 -11.78 6.84
N GLY A 86 0.15 -12.46 7.50
CA GLY A 86 -1.26 -12.33 7.13
C GLY A 86 -2.16 -13.39 7.76
N ILE A 87 -3.29 -13.59 7.10
CA ILE A 87 -4.34 -14.53 7.51
C ILE A 87 -4.87 -15.30 6.30
N LEU A 88 -5.56 -16.41 6.54
CA LEU A 88 -6.40 -17.03 5.53
C LEU A 88 -7.65 -16.17 5.30
N ALA A 89 -8.03 -15.97 4.04
CA ALA A 89 -9.13 -15.11 3.65
C ALA A 89 -10.44 -15.53 4.35
N GLY A 90 -11.06 -14.58 5.04
CA GLY A 90 -12.28 -14.81 5.81
C GLY A 90 -12.08 -15.53 7.15
N GLN A 91 -10.84 -15.78 7.59
CA GLN A 91 -10.50 -16.45 8.85
C GLN A 91 -9.54 -15.58 9.69
N PRO A 92 -10.05 -14.57 10.42
CA PRO A 92 -9.22 -13.57 11.10
C PRO A 92 -8.35 -14.10 12.24
N GLU A 93 -8.66 -15.28 12.78
CA GLU A 93 -7.90 -15.93 13.87
C GLU A 93 -6.75 -16.80 13.36
N THR A 94 -6.63 -16.96 12.04
CA THR A 94 -5.55 -17.73 11.44
C THR A 94 -4.29 -16.88 11.32
N ARG A 95 -3.17 -17.55 11.08
CA ARG A 95 -1.89 -16.88 10.89
C ARG A 95 -1.21 -17.41 9.65
N VAL A 96 -0.66 -16.49 8.88
CA VAL A 96 0.15 -16.78 7.71
C VAL A 96 1.49 -16.09 7.86
N VAL A 97 2.54 -16.83 7.52
CA VAL A 97 3.91 -16.36 7.49
C VAL A 97 4.46 -16.79 6.13
N ALA A 98 4.82 -15.84 5.29
CA ALA A 98 5.24 -16.14 3.93
C ALA A 98 6.42 -15.29 3.49
N ALA A 99 7.10 -15.72 2.45
CA ALA A 99 8.05 -14.92 1.72
C ALA A 99 8.08 -15.33 0.26
N VAL A 100 8.54 -14.44 -0.60
CA VAL A 100 8.86 -14.77 -2.00
C VAL A 100 10.38 -14.89 -2.11
N VAL A 101 10.87 -16.08 -2.45
CA VAL A 101 12.30 -16.33 -2.67
C VAL A 101 12.47 -16.79 -4.11
N GLY A 102 13.15 -15.97 -4.92
CA GLY A 102 13.16 -16.17 -6.37
C GLY A 102 11.75 -16.01 -6.95
N ASP A 103 11.23 -17.07 -7.56
CA ASP A 103 9.87 -17.15 -8.11
C ASP A 103 8.93 -18.03 -7.28
N GLN A 104 9.33 -18.38 -6.06
CA GLN A 104 8.59 -19.28 -5.18
C GLN A 104 8.03 -18.54 -3.97
N LEU A 105 6.75 -18.78 -3.67
CA LEU A 105 6.18 -18.51 -2.35
C LEU A 105 6.63 -19.61 -1.38
N VAL A 106 7.24 -19.25 -0.26
CA VAL A 106 7.70 -20.14 0.81
C VAL A 106 7.16 -19.67 2.15
N GLY A 107 7.09 -20.56 3.14
CA GLY A 107 6.60 -20.24 4.49
C GLY A 107 5.53 -21.23 4.94
N GLY A 108 4.44 -20.74 5.51
CA GLY A 108 3.35 -21.58 5.98
C GLY A 108 2.16 -20.81 6.53
N PHE A 109 1.18 -21.55 7.04
CA PHE A 109 0.04 -20.99 7.76
C PHE A 109 -0.49 -21.98 8.80
N GLU A 110 -1.29 -21.49 9.72
CA GLU A 110 -1.99 -22.30 10.71
C GLU A 110 -3.50 -22.10 10.58
N ASP A 111 -4.23 -23.20 10.60
CA ASP A 111 -5.69 -23.25 10.65
C ASP A 111 -6.18 -24.19 11.77
N GLU A 112 -7.47 -24.52 11.77
CA GLU A 112 -8.06 -25.42 12.78
C GLU A 112 -7.51 -26.85 12.72
N ASP A 113 -6.95 -27.28 11.57
CA ASP A 113 -6.44 -28.64 11.36
C ASP A 113 -4.97 -28.77 11.79
N GLY A 114 -4.23 -27.66 11.82
CA GLY A 114 -2.85 -27.59 12.29
C GLY A 114 -1.99 -26.65 11.45
N ARG A 115 -0.67 -26.84 11.51
CA ARG A 115 0.29 -26.06 10.73
C ARG A 115 0.54 -26.68 9.35
N TRP A 116 0.55 -25.82 8.34
CA TRP A 116 0.84 -26.16 6.95
C TRP A 116 2.07 -25.40 6.45
N TRP A 117 2.92 -26.09 5.69
CA TRP A 117 4.17 -25.56 5.15
C TRP A 117 4.14 -25.52 3.64
N ILE A 118 4.53 -24.37 3.08
CA ILE A 118 4.68 -24.13 1.65
C ILE A 118 6.16 -24.35 1.33
N GLU A 119 6.44 -25.39 0.55
CA GLU A 119 7.79 -25.86 0.25
C GLU A 119 7.97 -26.04 -1.26
N GLU A 120 9.21 -25.94 -1.72
CA GLU A 120 9.57 -26.30 -3.10
C GLU A 120 9.67 -27.83 -3.21
N ASP A 121 9.17 -28.41 -4.31
CA ASP A 121 9.44 -29.79 -4.65
C ASP A 121 10.80 -29.91 -5.37
N GLY A 122 11.42 -31.09 -5.34
CA GLY A 122 12.73 -31.30 -5.99
C GLY A 122 12.74 -31.18 -7.53
N LEU A 123 11.64 -30.74 -8.15
CA LEU A 123 11.47 -30.52 -9.58
C LEU A 123 11.12 -29.05 -9.91
N GLY A 124 11.11 -28.14 -8.92
CA GLY A 124 10.79 -26.72 -9.08
C GLY A 124 9.29 -26.40 -9.05
N GLY A 125 8.45 -27.33 -8.62
CA GLY A 125 7.04 -27.11 -8.28
C GLY A 125 6.87 -26.77 -6.80
N GLN A 126 5.63 -26.58 -6.36
CA GLN A 126 5.33 -26.31 -4.95
C GLN A 126 4.51 -27.43 -4.32
N VAL A 127 4.82 -27.71 -3.06
CA VAL A 127 4.11 -28.68 -2.24
C VAL A 127 3.64 -28.01 -0.96
N LEU A 128 2.41 -28.31 -0.57
CA LEU A 128 1.83 -27.95 0.71
C LEU A 128 1.85 -29.19 1.62
N ARG A 129 2.49 -29.07 2.78
CA ARG A 129 2.70 -30.18 3.70
C ARG A 129 2.09 -29.88 5.06
N HIS A 130 1.25 -30.77 5.56
CA HIS A 130 0.76 -30.66 6.94
C HIS A 130 1.88 -31.03 7.92
N GLU A 131 1.92 -30.44 9.11
CA GLU A 131 2.93 -30.74 10.13
C GLU A 131 3.03 -32.24 10.47
N SER A 132 1.92 -32.96 10.42
CA SER A 132 1.89 -34.43 10.64
C SER A 132 2.53 -35.25 9.52
N GLU A 133 2.81 -34.63 8.38
CA GLU A 133 3.44 -35.22 7.19
C GLU A 133 4.90 -34.77 7.04
N VAL A 134 5.40 -33.94 7.97
CA VAL A 134 6.80 -33.53 8.03
C VAL A 134 7.60 -34.67 8.66
N GLU A 135 8.51 -35.24 7.88
CA GLU A 135 9.46 -36.22 8.38
C GLU A 135 10.65 -35.50 9.03
N PRO A 136 11.02 -35.85 10.27
CA PRO A 136 12.18 -35.26 10.93
C PRO A 136 13.46 -35.44 10.10
N CYS A 137 14.19 -34.35 9.89
CA CYS A 137 15.54 -34.45 9.34
C CYS A 137 16.44 -35.14 10.38
N LYS A 138 17.09 -36.24 9.99
CA LYS A 138 17.81 -37.16 10.90
C LYS A 138 19.12 -36.60 11.48
N GLY A 139 19.30 -35.29 11.48
CA GLY A 139 20.49 -34.62 12.03
C GLY A 139 20.37 -34.38 13.53
N THR A 140 21.52 -34.25 14.17
CA THR A 140 21.67 -33.93 15.60
C THR A 140 22.29 -32.55 15.76
N CYS A 141 22.12 -31.92 16.92
CA CYS A 141 22.86 -30.71 17.27
C CYS A 141 24.24 -31.05 17.87
N GLY A 142 25.25 -30.24 17.59
CA GLY A 142 26.67 -30.48 17.85
C GLY A 142 27.20 -30.05 19.22
N VAL A 143 26.38 -30.00 20.26
CA VAL A 143 26.83 -29.66 21.62
C VAL A 143 27.57 -30.83 22.29
N ASP A 144 28.73 -31.19 21.77
CA ASP A 144 29.75 -31.96 22.50
C ASP A 144 30.76 -30.97 23.13
N ASP A 145 30.61 -30.68 24.43
CA ASP A 145 31.66 -30.17 25.33
C ASP A 145 32.56 -29.01 24.81
N LEU A 146 31.97 -27.92 24.31
CA LEU A 146 32.67 -26.62 24.23
C LEU A 146 32.53 -25.89 25.58
N PRO A 147 33.61 -25.29 26.13
CA PRO A 147 33.81 -25.18 27.57
C PRO A 147 32.76 -24.31 28.28
N ILE A 148 32.01 -24.97 29.17
CA ILE A 148 31.37 -24.41 30.34
C ILE A 148 32.47 -23.70 31.16
N PHE A 149 32.46 -22.36 31.19
CA PHE A 149 33.00 -21.66 32.35
C PHE A 149 32.00 -21.89 33.47
N SER A 150 32.29 -22.91 34.28
CA SER A 150 31.54 -23.18 35.50
C SER A 150 31.63 -21.95 36.38
N ASP A 151 30.49 -21.47 36.86
CA ASP A 151 30.39 -21.15 38.28
C ASP A 151 29.07 -21.74 38.79
N GLU A 152 29.24 -22.62 39.79
CA GLU A 152 28.20 -23.08 40.68
C GLU A 152 27.49 -21.90 41.33
N GLU A 153 26.23 -22.17 41.74
CA GLU A 153 25.42 -21.39 42.67
C GLU A 153 24.40 -20.45 42.01
N PHE A 154 23.23 -21.00 41.65
CA PHE A 154 21.95 -20.52 42.18
C PHE A 154 20.86 -21.58 41.95
N GLU A 155 20.66 -22.42 42.97
CA GLU A 155 19.47 -23.28 43.05
C GLU A 155 18.43 -22.60 43.97
N GLU A 156 17.18 -22.74 43.54
CA GLU A 156 15.93 -22.56 44.28
C GLU A 156 15.29 -21.16 44.35
N GLY A 157 14.17 -21.04 43.61
CA GLY A 157 13.01 -20.30 44.07
C GLY A 157 12.38 -19.38 43.02
N PHE A 158 11.67 -19.93 42.04
CA PHE A 158 10.72 -19.14 41.25
C PHE A 158 9.34 -19.79 41.30
N GLU A 159 8.42 -19.06 41.90
CA GLU A 159 6.99 -19.34 41.88
C GLU A 159 6.48 -19.22 40.43
N ASP A 160 5.60 -20.13 40.04
CA ASP A 160 4.92 -20.16 38.74
C ASP A 160 4.35 -18.77 38.40
N LEU A 161 4.94 -18.10 37.41
CA LEU A 161 4.29 -16.95 36.79
C LEU A 161 3.12 -17.47 35.94
N PRO A 162 1.92 -16.88 36.06
CA PRO A 162 0.75 -17.36 35.35
C PRO A 162 0.97 -17.24 33.84
N GLU A 163 0.58 -18.28 33.10
CA GLU A 163 0.47 -18.28 31.64
C GLU A 163 -0.33 -17.05 31.20
N LEU A 164 0.36 -16.04 30.67
CA LEU A 164 -0.29 -14.99 29.90
C LEU A 164 -0.45 -15.52 28.47
N PRO A 165 -1.66 -15.56 27.92
CA PRO A 165 -1.84 -15.92 26.52
C PRO A 165 -1.15 -14.87 25.66
N SER A 166 -0.02 -15.25 25.07
CA SER A 166 0.66 -14.51 24.02
C SER A 166 -0.15 -14.65 22.74
N GLY A 167 -0.75 -13.56 22.31
CA GLY A 167 -1.49 -13.51 21.05
C GLY A 167 -2.49 -12.37 21.00
N PHE A 168 -2.22 -11.44 20.09
CA PHE A 168 -3.25 -10.65 19.39
C PHE A 168 -3.82 -9.38 20.05
N LEU A 169 -3.12 -8.73 20.99
CA LEU A 169 -3.44 -7.36 21.43
C LEU A 169 -2.17 -6.54 21.75
N GLY A 170 -1.57 -5.90 20.74
CA GLY A 170 -0.74 -4.69 20.88
C GLY A 170 0.31 -4.65 22.02
N GLY A 171 1.07 -5.73 22.20
CA GLY A 171 2.22 -5.78 23.10
C GLY A 171 3.52 -5.43 22.37
N LEU A 172 4.47 -4.80 23.06
CA LEU A 172 5.83 -4.64 22.56
C LEU A 172 6.56 -6.01 22.58
N LEU A 173 7.41 -6.28 21.60
CA LEU A 173 8.28 -7.45 21.55
C LEU A 173 9.69 -7.09 22.06
N ASP A 174 10.36 -8.04 22.70
CA ASP A 174 11.79 -7.93 22.99
C ASP A 174 12.57 -8.11 21.67
N GLU A 175 13.37 -7.11 21.29
CA GLU A 175 14.05 -7.08 19.98
C GLU A 175 15.51 -7.53 20.10
N CYS A 176 15.85 -8.68 19.52
CA CYS A 176 17.22 -9.16 19.41
C CYS A 176 17.78 -8.89 18.01
N GLN A 177 18.81 -8.05 17.93
CA GLN A 177 19.44 -7.68 16.67
C GLN A 177 20.43 -8.74 16.20
N LEU A 178 20.11 -9.43 15.12
CA LEU A 178 20.98 -10.39 14.46
C LEU A 178 21.90 -9.70 13.46
N ALA A 179 23.15 -10.17 13.38
CA ALA A 179 23.91 -10.07 12.15
C ALA A 179 24.04 -11.47 11.53
N CYS A 180 23.69 -11.59 10.26
CA CYS A 180 23.71 -12.85 9.55
C CYS A 180 24.98 -12.94 8.69
N ASP A 181 25.57 -14.12 8.66
CA ASP A 181 26.70 -14.45 7.80
C ASP A 181 26.33 -15.70 6.97
N MET A 182 26.86 -15.81 5.76
CA MET A 182 26.68 -16.98 4.92
C MET A 182 28.01 -17.40 4.32
N ASP A 183 28.24 -18.69 4.10
CA ASP A 183 29.42 -19.15 3.37
C ASP A 183 29.19 -19.17 1.86
N TYR A 184 30.27 -19.41 1.13
CA TYR A 184 30.20 -19.51 -0.32
C TYR A 184 29.30 -20.65 -0.78
N GLU A 185 29.26 -21.77 -0.04
CA GLU A 185 28.37 -22.88 -0.33
C GLU A 185 26.89 -22.47 -0.26
N PHE A 186 26.47 -21.72 0.76
CA PHE A 186 25.12 -21.16 0.82
C PHE A 186 24.86 -20.21 -0.37
N TYR A 187 25.84 -19.40 -0.75
CA TYR A 187 25.72 -18.55 -1.94
C TYR A 187 25.64 -19.35 -3.24
N GLN A 188 26.25 -20.53 -3.33
CA GLN A 188 26.12 -21.40 -4.50
C GLN A 188 24.70 -21.97 -4.65
N ASP A 189 24.04 -22.23 -3.52
CA ASP A 189 22.68 -22.78 -3.51
C ASP A 189 21.63 -21.72 -3.92
N TYR A 190 21.75 -20.50 -3.39
CA TYR A 190 20.71 -19.47 -3.56
C TYR A 190 21.11 -18.32 -4.49
N GLY A 191 22.40 -18.11 -4.76
CA GLY A 191 22.92 -17.06 -5.64
C GLY A 191 22.40 -15.67 -5.26
N GLY A 192 21.78 -14.97 -6.23
CA GLY A 192 21.19 -13.66 -5.97
C GLY A 192 20.02 -13.65 -4.98
N ASN A 193 19.47 -14.82 -4.64
CA ASN A 193 18.39 -14.97 -3.66
C ASN A 193 18.90 -15.25 -2.24
N SER A 194 20.20 -15.26 -1.99
CA SER A 194 20.74 -15.55 -0.65
C SER A 194 20.23 -14.57 0.41
N GLU A 195 20.14 -13.27 0.08
CA GLU A 195 19.60 -12.25 0.99
C GLU A 195 18.11 -12.52 1.29
N SER A 196 17.30 -12.72 0.26
CA SER A 196 15.86 -12.94 0.39
C SER A 196 15.54 -14.26 1.11
N LYS A 197 16.39 -15.28 0.96
CA LYS A 197 16.29 -16.55 1.70
C LYS A 197 16.54 -16.37 3.20
N ILE A 198 17.59 -15.65 3.59
CA ILE A 198 17.86 -15.38 5.02
C ILE A 198 16.71 -14.56 5.63
N ASN A 199 16.24 -13.51 4.93
CA ASN A 199 15.07 -12.75 5.39
C ASN A 199 13.85 -13.68 5.58
N SER A 200 13.58 -14.59 4.63
CA SER A 200 12.51 -15.59 4.75
C SER A 200 12.68 -16.50 5.96
N ASP A 201 13.88 -16.97 6.24
CA ASP A 201 14.12 -17.91 7.33
C ASP A 201 13.93 -17.27 8.70
N ILE A 202 14.46 -16.06 8.89
CA ILE A 202 14.23 -15.29 10.12
C ILE A 202 12.74 -14.93 10.26
N ASN A 203 12.07 -14.61 9.14
CA ASN A 203 10.62 -14.39 9.13
C ASN A 203 9.86 -15.62 9.63
N ASN A 204 10.21 -16.82 9.17
CA ASN A 204 9.58 -18.07 9.63
C ASN A 204 9.82 -18.31 11.12
N VAL A 205 11.07 -18.18 11.57
CA VAL A 205 11.48 -18.37 12.98
C VAL A 205 10.71 -17.44 13.91
N ASN A 206 10.63 -16.16 13.57
CA ASN A 206 9.90 -15.18 14.36
C ASN A 206 8.39 -15.51 14.37
N GLY A 207 7.80 -15.72 13.20
CA GLY A 207 6.35 -15.83 13.05
C GLY A 207 5.74 -17.12 13.60
N PHE A 208 6.48 -18.22 13.60
CA PHE A 208 6.00 -19.52 14.08
C PHE A 208 6.48 -19.90 15.48
N ASN A 209 7.62 -19.39 15.94
CA ASN A 209 8.17 -19.73 17.25
C ASN A 209 8.32 -18.51 18.16
N TYR A 210 9.23 -17.60 17.86
CA TYR A 210 9.68 -16.64 18.87
C TYR A 210 8.64 -15.60 19.28
N GLU A 211 7.97 -14.99 18.31
CA GLU A 211 6.95 -13.98 18.59
C GLU A 211 5.73 -14.59 19.33
N PRO A 212 5.12 -15.69 18.86
CA PRO A 212 3.95 -16.26 19.54
C PRO A 212 4.25 -16.97 20.85
N GLU A 213 5.42 -17.59 21.01
CA GLU A 213 5.68 -18.45 22.16
C GLU A 213 6.40 -17.70 23.28
N VAL A 214 7.27 -16.74 22.95
CA VAL A 214 8.18 -16.12 23.91
C VAL A 214 8.26 -14.60 23.83
N ASN A 215 7.46 -13.96 22.96
CA ASN A 215 7.39 -12.50 22.82
C ASN A 215 8.74 -11.84 22.44
N VAL A 216 9.57 -12.58 21.70
CA VAL A 216 10.85 -12.10 21.17
C VAL A 216 10.72 -11.98 19.65
N THR A 217 11.30 -10.93 19.08
CA THR A 217 11.51 -10.85 17.63
C THR A 217 12.99 -10.66 17.32
N HIS A 218 13.43 -11.25 16.23
CA HIS A 218 14.77 -11.07 15.72
C HIS A 218 14.76 -10.13 14.52
N THR A 219 15.50 -9.02 14.59
CA THR A 219 15.69 -8.11 13.45
C THR A 219 17.10 -8.21 12.91
N ILE A 220 17.26 -8.15 11.60
CA ILE A 220 18.54 -8.28 10.94
C ILE A 220 19.14 -6.89 10.78
N THR A 221 20.39 -6.70 11.20
CA THR A 221 21.15 -5.45 11.06
C THR A 221 22.12 -5.50 9.90
N THR A 222 22.70 -6.66 9.62
CA THR A 222 23.66 -6.83 8.54
C THR A 222 23.60 -8.25 8.02
N ILE A 223 23.58 -8.41 6.70
CA ILE A 223 23.84 -9.70 6.03
C ILE A 223 25.21 -9.62 5.36
N ILE A 224 26.12 -10.52 5.72
CA ILE A 224 27.41 -10.68 5.04
C ILE A 224 27.27 -11.77 3.99
N VAL A 225 27.41 -11.39 2.73
CA VAL A 225 27.36 -12.28 1.57
C VAL A 225 28.77 -12.68 1.16
N ARG A 226 29.08 -13.97 1.21
CA ARG A 226 30.37 -14.51 0.78
C ARG A 226 30.26 -15.13 -0.60
N SER A 227 30.19 -14.28 -1.63
CA SER A 227 29.94 -14.70 -3.01
C SER A 227 31.14 -15.35 -3.72
N ASN A 228 32.22 -15.66 -2.99
CA ASN A 228 33.43 -16.24 -3.53
C ASN A 228 34.04 -17.31 -2.61
N ALA A 229 34.60 -18.37 -3.20
CA ALA A 229 35.33 -19.45 -2.52
C ALA A 229 36.56 -19.03 -1.69
N SER A 230 36.90 -17.74 -1.65
CA SER A 230 37.97 -17.19 -0.81
C SER A 230 37.43 -16.73 0.56
N ASP A 231 36.29 -17.26 0.97
CA ASP A 231 35.74 -17.05 2.30
C ASP A 231 36.67 -17.62 3.40
N PRO A 232 36.53 -17.19 4.66
CA PRO A 232 37.42 -17.59 5.76
C PRO A 232 37.12 -19.00 6.30
N TYR A 233 36.13 -19.70 5.75
CA TYR A 233 35.56 -20.92 6.29
C TYR A 233 36.04 -22.13 5.48
N THR A 234 36.62 -23.12 6.15
CA THR A 234 37.37 -24.18 5.43
C THR A 234 37.08 -25.59 5.90
N THR A 235 36.27 -25.76 6.94
CA THR A 235 36.01 -27.05 7.57
C THR A 235 34.54 -27.40 7.53
N THR A 236 34.23 -28.70 7.42
CA THR A 236 32.88 -29.27 7.55
C THR A 236 32.60 -29.78 8.96
N ASN A 237 33.59 -29.76 9.86
CA ASN A 237 33.35 -30.03 11.28
C ASN A 237 32.61 -28.85 11.93
N ALA A 238 31.40 -29.09 12.42
CA ALA A 238 30.49 -28.06 12.95
C ALA A 238 31.15 -27.16 14.02
N GLY A 239 31.72 -27.76 15.08
CA GLY A 239 32.38 -26.99 16.15
C GLY A 239 33.60 -26.20 15.64
N GLY A 240 34.41 -26.81 14.77
CA GLY A 240 35.53 -26.13 14.13
C GLY A 240 35.10 -24.99 13.21
N LEU A 241 33.95 -25.10 12.54
CA LEU A 241 33.39 -24.06 11.70
C LEU A 241 32.85 -22.91 12.56
N LEU A 242 32.12 -23.20 13.65
CA LEU A 242 31.67 -22.19 14.61
C LEU A 242 32.85 -21.42 15.23
N ASP A 243 33.95 -22.12 15.55
CA ASP A 243 35.19 -21.49 16.02
C ASP A 243 35.83 -20.56 14.97
N GLN A 244 35.76 -20.92 13.68
CA GLN A 244 36.21 -20.05 12.58
C GLN A 244 35.32 -18.81 12.45
N VAL A 245 33.99 -18.97 12.49
CA VAL A 245 33.02 -17.85 12.49
C VAL A 245 33.33 -16.90 13.64
N ARG A 246 33.38 -17.41 14.87
CA ARG A 246 33.72 -16.63 16.06
C ARG A 246 35.05 -15.90 15.91
N SER A 247 36.10 -16.59 15.49
CA SER A 247 37.44 -16.00 15.35
C SER A 247 37.48 -14.90 14.30
N HIS A 248 36.82 -15.11 13.16
CA HIS A 248 36.71 -14.14 12.07
C HIS A 248 35.96 -12.89 12.53
N TRP A 249 34.81 -13.05 13.18
CA TRP A 249 34.00 -11.94 13.64
C TRP A 249 34.68 -11.10 14.72
N ILE A 250 35.38 -11.74 15.67
CA ILE A 250 36.19 -11.04 16.69
C ILE A 250 37.34 -10.26 16.03
N GLY A 251 37.98 -10.84 15.01
CA GLY A 251 39.11 -10.21 14.32
C GLY A 251 38.70 -9.04 13.44
N ASP A 252 37.67 -9.24 12.60
CA ASP A 252 37.46 -8.44 11.40
C ASP A 252 36.07 -7.75 11.35
N GLN A 253 35.12 -8.10 12.22
CA GLN A 253 33.73 -7.59 12.17
C GLN A 253 33.26 -6.81 13.40
N GLN A 254 34.19 -6.20 14.14
CA GLN A 254 33.89 -5.44 15.37
C GLN A 254 32.99 -4.20 15.14
N GLY A 255 32.90 -3.71 13.90
CA GLY A 255 32.09 -2.55 13.52
C GLY A 255 30.65 -2.87 13.09
N VAL A 256 30.24 -4.13 13.17
CA VAL A 256 28.87 -4.56 12.86
C VAL A 256 28.05 -4.53 14.15
N GLN A 257 26.95 -3.77 14.15
CA GLN A 257 25.98 -3.75 15.26
C GLN A 257 25.28 -5.11 15.34
N ARG A 258 25.15 -5.68 16.54
CA ARG A 258 24.47 -6.97 16.78
C ARG A 258 24.36 -7.27 18.27
N ASP A 259 23.39 -8.11 18.60
CA ASP A 259 23.29 -8.86 19.86
C ASP A 259 23.77 -10.30 19.68
N LEU A 260 23.63 -10.85 18.47
CA LEU A 260 23.99 -12.22 18.12
C LEU A 260 24.41 -12.36 16.65
N VAL A 261 25.27 -13.32 16.34
CA VAL A 261 25.58 -13.73 14.96
C VAL A 261 24.93 -15.07 14.65
N GLN A 262 24.16 -15.14 13.56
CA GLN A 262 23.65 -16.39 13.02
C GLN A 262 24.33 -16.67 11.66
N MET A 263 25.05 -17.79 11.58
CA MET A 263 25.70 -18.24 10.36
C MET A 263 24.81 -19.26 9.63
N PHE A 264 24.68 -19.10 8.32
CA PHE A 264 24.00 -20.03 7.42
C PHE A 264 25.02 -20.70 6.50
N SER A 265 25.06 -22.03 6.50
CA SER A 265 26.07 -22.80 5.79
C SER A 265 25.43 -23.76 4.78
N GLY A 266 25.84 -23.67 3.52
CA GLY A 266 25.50 -24.67 2.50
C GLY A 266 26.37 -25.92 2.56
N ARG A 267 27.32 -26.00 3.50
CA ARG A 267 28.17 -27.18 3.68
C ARG A 267 27.36 -28.31 4.31
N ASN A 268 27.54 -29.51 3.76
CA ASN A 268 27.18 -30.76 4.43
C ASN A 268 28.15 -31.04 5.58
N LEU A 269 27.70 -30.85 6.82
CA LEU A 269 28.53 -30.95 8.01
C LEU A 269 28.85 -32.40 8.39
N ASP A 270 30.00 -32.59 9.02
CA ASP A 270 30.50 -33.91 9.37
C ASP A 270 29.69 -34.54 10.52
N GLY A 271 29.52 -35.86 10.46
CA GLY A 271 29.07 -36.64 11.62
C GLY A 271 27.58 -36.59 11.93
N GLY A 272 26.77 -35.97 11.06
CA GLY A 272 25.32 -35.84 11.25
C GLY A 272 24.91 -34.66 12.13
N THR A 273 25.89 -33.86 12.58
CA THR A 273 25.63 -32.56 13.20
C THR A 273 25.15 -31.58 12.13
N ILE A 274 23.98 -30.96 12.30
CA ILE A 274 23.40 -30.03 11.32
C ILE A 274 23.33 -28.58 11.84
N GLY A 275 23.69 -28.36 13.10
CA GLY A 275 23.77 -27.06 13.72
C GLY A 275 24.61 -27.10 15.00
N VAL A 276 25.11 -25.93 15.39
CA VAL A 276 25.81 -25.74 16.66
C VAL A 276 25.78 -24.27 17.06
N ALA A 277 25.59 -24.01 18.34
CA ALA A 277 25.61 -22.68 18.92
C ALA A 277 26.27 -22.69 20.30
N TYR A 278 26.80 -21.54 20.72
CA TYR A 278 27.21 -21.37 22.12
C TYR A 278 25.99 -21.18 23.02
N LEU A 279 26.03 -21.79 24.20
CA LEU A 279 24.98 -21.65 25.20
C LEU A 279 25.05 -20.28 25.89
N ASP A 280 23.89 -19.68 26.16
CA ASP A 280 23.74 -18.46 26.97
C ASP A 280 24.65 -17.31 26.50
N ALA A 281 24.40 -16.89 25.25
CA ALA A 281 25.36 -16.13 24.46
C ALA A 281 24.82 -14.78 23.97
N ILE A 282 23.55 -14.45 24.27
CA ILE A 282 22.94 -13.15 23.95
C ILE A 282 23.82 -12.02 24.51
N CYS A 283 23.94 -10.92 23.75
CA CYS A 283 24.80 -9.76 24.04
C CYS A 283 26.32 -10.03 24.03
N SER A 284 26.78 -11.27 23.80
CA SER A 284 28.20 -11.60 23.91
C SER A 284 28.92 -11.42 22.58
N THR A 285 29.89 -10.49 22.54
CA THR A 285 30.80 -10.39 21.39
C THR A 285 31.81 -11.54 21.31
N ASN A 286 31.99 -12.29 22.40
CA ASN A 286 32.93 -13.39 22.47
C ASN A 286 32.30 -14.75 22.14
N ILE A 287 31.07 -15.02 22.58
CA ILE A 287 30.42 -16.31 22.35
C ILE A 287 29.07 -16.20 21.64
N GLY A 288 28.55 -15.00 21.34
CA GLY A 288 27.27 -14.81 20.65
C GLY A 288 27.29 -15.23 19.17
N TYR A 289 27.36 -16.53 18.92
CA TYR A 289 27.44 -17.15 17.60
C TYR A 289 26.62 -18.45 17.58
N GLY A 290 25.84 -18.63 16.52
CA GLY A 290 25.17 -19.87 16.13
C GLY A 290 25.43 -20.17 14.66
N LEU A 291 25.28 -21.44 14.27
CA LEU A 291 25.49 -21.93 12.93
C LEU A 291 24.42 -22.98 12.61
N CYS A 292 23.78 -22.85 11.45
CA CYS A 292 22.88 -23.86 10.89
C CYS A 292 23.33 -24.27 9.49
N GLU A 293 23.32 -25.58 9.23
CA GLU A 293 23.32 -26.12 7.87
C GLU A 293 21.99 -25.79 7.18
N THR A 294 22.03 -25.67 5.86
CA THR A 294 20.85 -25.39 5.04
C THR A 294 20.52 -26.50 4.05
N GLY A 295 19.36 -26.41 3.39
CA GLY A 295 18.90 -27.41 2.42
C GLY A 295 17.88 -28.41 2.97
N PHE A 296 17.29 -28.12 4.14
CA PHE A 296 16.17 -28.86 4.69
C PHE A 296 14.82 -28.30 4.20
N SER A 297 13.75 -29.03 4.47
CA SER A 297 12.38 -28.54 4.22
C SER A 297 12.10 -27.27 5.02
N THR A 298 11.15 -26.43 4.60
CA THR A 298 10.85 -25.15 5.26
C THR A 298 10.56 -25.34 6.75
N SER A 299 9.79 -26.38 7.10
CA SER A 299 9.50 -26.74 8.50
C SER A 299 10.77 -27.06 9.30
N CYS A 300 11.62 -27.95 8.76
CA CYS A 300 12.81 -28.39 9.47
C CYS A 300 13.89 -27.31 9.54
N GLN A 301 14.04 -26.49 8.50
CA GLN A 301 14.97 -25.36 8.52
C GLN A 301 14.56 -24.33 9.58
N THR A 302 13.26 -24.06 9.71
CA THR A 302 12.73 -23.14 10.72
C THR A 302 13.01 -23.68 12.13
N ASP A 303 12.73 -24.97 12.38
CA ASP A 303 12.98 -25.59 13.69
C ASP A 303 14.47 -25.63 14.03
N LEU A 304 15.34 -25.92 13.05
CA LEU A 304 16.80 -25.93 13.23
C LEU A 304 17.32 -24.57 13.68
N ILE A 305 16.92 -23.51 12.98
CA ILE A 305 17.37 -22.15 13.34
C ILE A 305 16.80 -21.77 14.70
N SER A 306 15.53 -22.09 14.96
CA SER A 306 14.91 -21.87 16.26
C SER A 306 15.65 -22.59 17.40
N HIS A 307 16.11 -23.83 17.16
CA HIS A 307 16.88 -24.64 18.09
C HIS A 307 18.24 -24.02 18.42
N GLU A 308 19.03 -23.66 17.40
CA GLU A 308 20.36 -23.09 17.60
C GLU A 308 20.30 -21.70 18.26
N LEU A 309 19.33 -20.88 17.87
CA LEU A 309 19.04 -19.64 18.59
C LEU A 309 18.63 -19.93 20.04
N GLY A 310 17.86 -21.00 20.26
CA GLY A 310 17.42 -21.41 21.60
C GLY A 310 18.60 -21.69 22.54
N HIS A 311 19.67 -22.32 22.04
CA HIS A 311 20.92 -22.43 22.78
C HIS A 311 21.54 -21.07 23.11
N ASN A 312 21.60 -20.15 22.15
CA ASN A 312 22.09 -18.80 22.43
C ASN A 312 21.24 -18.10 23.49
N TRP A 313 19.93 -18.34 23.53
CA TRP A 313 19.01 -17.87 24.59
C TRP A 313 19.11 -18.64 25.92
N GLY A 314 19.99 -19.63 26.03
CA GLY A 314 20.31 -20.35 27.26
C GLY A 314 19.62 -21.72 27.41
N CYS A 315 18.89 -22.19 26.40
CA CYS A 315 18.21 -23.48 26.47
C CYS A 315 19.20 -24.65 26.34
N ASN A 316 19.11 -25.62 27.24
CA ASN A 316 19.74 -26.93 27.07
C ASN A 316 18.81 -27.87 26.30
N HIS A 317 19.35 -28.99 25.82
CA HIS A 317 18.53 -30.05 25.22
C HIS A 317 17.49 -30.61 26.20
N ILE A 318 16.31 -30.89 25.67
CA ILE A 318 15.22 -31.55 26.38
C ILE A 318 14.65 -32.64 25.47
N ASP A 319 14.79 -33.91 25.85
CA ASP A 319 14.33 -35.05 25.03
C ASP A 319 12.80 -35.26 25.13
N ASP A 320 12.01 -34.25 24.80
CA ASP A 320 10.53 -34.24 24.88
C ASP A 320 9.83 -34.21 23.51
N GLY A 321 10.60 -33.99 22.44
CA GLY A 321 10.13 -33.98 21.06
C GLY A 321 9.84 -32.59 20.51
N ASN A 322 10.02 -31.55 21.34
CA ASN A 322 9.89 -30.15 20.98
C ASN A 322 11.18 -29.60 20.34
N THR A 323 11.20 -28.31 20.00
CA THR A 323 12.30 -27.66 19.26
C THR A 323 13.66 -27.90 19.88
N MET A 324 13.79 -27.95 21.22
CA MET A 324 15.07 -28.21 21.89
C MET A 324 15.42 -29.70 22.07
N ASN A 325 14.80 -30.61 21.32
CA ASN A 325 15.18 -32.03 21.34
C ASN A 325 16.59 -32.23 20.77
N SER A 326 17.37 -33.14 21.37
CA SER A 326 18.75 -33.41 20.96
C SER A 326 18.90 -33.90 19.51
N SER A 327 17.85 -34.50 18.96
CA SER A 327 17.70 -34.80 17.54
C SER A 327 16.57 -33.95 16.97
N LEU A 328 16.78 -33.33 15.81
CA LEU A 328 15.82 -32.37 15.30
C LEU A 328 14.50 -33.05 14.94
N THR A 329 13.38 -32.51 15.43
CA THR A 329 12.04 -33.09 15.26
C THR A 329 11.19 -32.36 14.23
N CYS A 330 11.61 -31.16 13.81
CA CYS A 330 10.83 -30.26 12.95
C CYS A 330 9.48 -29.86 13.60
N SER A 331 9.45 -29.89 14.94
CA SER A 331 8.25 -29.63 15.74
C SER A 331 7.80 -28.18 15.67
N ASN A 332 8.76 -27.26 15.57
CA ASN A 332 8.54 -25.82 15.61
C ASN A 332 7.60 -25.46 16.77
N THR A 333 7.87 -26.00 17.96
CA THR A 333 7.16 -25.71 19.20
C THR A 333 8.17 -25.81 20.35
N PHE A 334 8.31 -24.78 21.17
CA PHE A 334 9.15 -24.85 22.36
C PHE A 334 8.46 -25.61 23.50
N SER A 335 9.26 -26.26 24.35
CA SER A 335 8.77 -26.77 25.63
C SER A 335 8.47 -25.60 26.59
N ALA A 336 7.64 -25.82 27.60
CA ALA A 336 7.41 -24.81 28.64
C ALA A 336 8.70 -24.36 29.35
N SER A 337 9.64 -25.29 29.57
CA SER A 337 10.94 -24.96 30.18
C SER A 337 11.80 -24.10 29.27
N SER A 338 11.80 -24.38 27.96
CA SER A 338 12.53 -23.59 26.97
C SER A 338 11.96 -22.18 26.87
N ARG A 339 10.63 -22.04 26.82
CA ARG A 339 9.96 -20.73 26.81
C ARG A 339 10.34 -19.89 28.03
N ASN A 340 10.26 -20.47 29.23
CA ASN A 340 10.64 -19.78 30.46
C ASN A 340 12.11 -19.33 30.45
N THR A 341 13.01 -20.17 29.92
CA THR A 341 14.43 -19.84 29.81
C THR A 341 14.63 -18.64 28.89
N ILE A 342 14.09 -18.69 27.67
CA ILE A 342 14.20 -17.61 26.68
C ILE A 342 13.63 -16.29 27.24
N GLN A 343 12.43 -16.32 27.83
CA GLN A 343 11.80 -15.14 28.42
C GLN A 343 12.60 -14.56 29.59
N SER A 344 13.20 -15.41 30.42
CA SER A 344 14.05 -14.96 31.53
C SER A 344 15.35 -14.32 31.03
N THR A 345 15.97 -14.89 29.99
CA THR A 345 17.16 -14.35 29.33
C THR A 345 16.84 -13.02 28.67
N ALA A 346 15.72 -12.90 27.95
CA ALA A 346 15.26 -11.65 27.35
C ALA A 346 15.06 -10.56 28.42
N ALA A 347 14.30 -10.84 29.47
CA ALA A 347 14.02 -9.88 30.54
C ALA A 347 15.27 -9.42 31.32
N SER A 348 16.36 -10.20 31.31
CA SER A 348 17.62 -9.86 31.98
C SER A 348 18.71 -9.33 31.03
N SER A 349 18.49 -9.38 29.73
CA SER A 349 19.43 -8.91 28.71
C SER A 349 19.34 -7.40 28.53
N GLY A 350 20.39 -6.69 28.93
CA GLY A 350 20.43 -5.22 28.83
C GLY A 350 20.84 -4.67 27.45
N CYS A 351 21.20 -5.52 26.49
CA CYS A 351 21.58 -5.09 25.14
C CYS A 351 20.42 -5.07 24.15
N ILE A 352 19.41 -5.91 24.37
CA ILE A 352 18.30 -6.09 23.44
C ILE A 352 17.33 -4.90 23.52
N GLY A 353 16.71 -4.60 22.38
CA GLY A 353 15.81 -3.48 22.20
C GLY A 353 14.36 -3.84 22.48
N THR A 354 13.47 -2.99 21.96
CA THR A 354 12.03 -3.20 22.01
C THR A 354 11.47 -2.91 20.64
N ALA A 355 10.79 -3.89 20.05
CA ALA A 355 10.13 -3.76 18.77
C ALA A 355 8.63 -3.57 18.93
N ILE A 356 8.05 -2.79 18.04
CA ILE A 356 6.60 -2.72 17.86
C ILE A 356 6.26 -3.77 16.79
N PRO A 357 5.57 -4.87 17.12
CA PRO A 357 5.15 -5.84 16.11
C PRO A 357 4.28 -5.14 15.08
N ASP A 358 4.41 -5.56 13.81
CA ASP A 358 3.64 -4.99 12.72
C ASP A 358 3.80 -3.45 12.65
N ALA A 359 5.02 -2.97 12.86
CA ALA A 359 5.35 -1.57 12.62
C ALA A 359 5.55 -1.31 11.12
N GLY A 360 5.26 -0.08 10.74
CA GLY A 360 5.55 0.48 9.44
C GLY A 360 5.75 1.98 9.52
N ALA A 361 6.26 2.57 8.45
CA ALA A 361 6.64 3.97 8.40
C ALA A 361 5.38 4.82 8.57
N CYS A 362 5.30 5.52 9.69
CA CYS A 362 4.27 6.49 9.96
C CYS A 362 4.77 7.89 9.67
N CYS A 363 4.21 8.49 8.64
CA CYS A 363 4.67 9.74 8.08
C CYS A 363 3.73 10.89 8.43
N PHE A 364 4.26 11.94 9.04
CA PHE A 364 3.48 13.12 9.37
C PHE A 364 3.61 14.18 8.29
N THR A 365 2.60 15.05 8.17
CA THR A 365 2.59 16.19 7.22
C THR A 365 3.76 17.17 7.40
N THR A 366 4.48 17.08 8.51
CA THR A 366 5.72 17.83 8.77
C THR A 366 6.95 17.22 8.11
N GLY A 367 6.81 16.06 7.49
CA GLY A 367 7.90 15.19 7.03
C GLY A 367 8.52 14.34 8.13
N PHE A 368 8.14 14.52 9.40
CA PHE A 368 8.61 13.61 10.46
C PHE A 368 8.13 12.18 10.17
N CYS A 369 9.00 11.19 10.36
CA CYS A 369 8.67 9.77 10.19
C CYS A 369 9.04 9.03 11.47
N THR A 370 8.18 8.13 11.92
CA THR A 370 8.50 7.17 12.99
C THR A 370 7.81 5.85 12.70
N ASP A 371 8.40 4.73 13.11
CA ASP A 371 7.75 3.43 12.93
C ASP A 371 6.69 3.24 14.03
N LEU A 372 5.45 3.01 13.59
CA LEU A 372 4.28 2.73 14.44
C LEU A 372 3.49 1.60 13.82
N ASP A 373 2.65 0.93 14.61
CA ASP A 373 1.58 0.12 14.04
C ASP A 373 0.56 1.01 13.32
N GLU A 374 -0.27 0.42 12.46
CA GLU A 374 -1.30 1.15 11.72
C GLU A 374 -2.19 1.99 12.66
N SER A 375 -2.61 1.40 13.78
CA SER A 375 -3.49 2.05 14.75
C SER A 375 -2.82 3.24 15.47
N GLY A 376 -1.55 3.08 15.86
CA GLY A 376 -0.73 4.14 16.45
C GLY A 376 -0.47 5.26 15.46
N CYS A 377 -0.25 4.92 14.18
CA CYS A 377 -0.04 5.90 13.14
C CYS A 377 -1.28 6.75 12.88
N GLU A 378 -2.42 6.10 12.66
CA GLU A 378 -3.70 6.78 12.41
C GLU A 378 -4.13 7.63 13.61
N SER A 379 -4.01 7.10 14.83
CA SER A 379 -4.37 7.83 16.05
C SER A 379 -3.46 9.04 16.32
N SER A 380 -2.22 8.99 15.83
CA SER A 380 -1.27 10.12 15.89
C SER A 380 -1.48 11.13 14.75
N GLY A 381 -2.36 10.83 13.77
CA GLY A 381 -2.61 11.68 12.61
C GLY A 381 -1.52 11.63 11.54
N GLY A 382 -0.76 10.53 11.49
CA GLY A 382 0.19 10.24 10.43
C GLY A 382 -0.46 9.45 9.29
N PHE A 383 0.22 9.40 8.16
CA PHE A 383 -0.08 8.55 7.02
C PHE A 383 0.78 7.29 7.15
N PHE A 384 0.12 6.14 7.26
CA PHE A 384 0.80 4.86 7.39
C PHE A 384 1.18 4.33 6.01
N PHE A 385 2.47 4.14 5.77
CA PHE A 385 2.99 3.65 4.48
C PHE A 385 2.82 2.15 4.29
N GLY A 386 2.29 1.46 5.30
CA GLY A 386 2.11 0.03 5.30
C GLY A 386 3.16 -0.67 6.15
N LEU A 387 2.81 -1.90 6.49
CA LEU A 387 3.58 -2.77 7.36
C LEU A 387 4.95 -3.09 6.72
N GLY A 388 6.01 -3.09 7.52
CA GLY A 388 7.38 -3.40 7.08
C GLY A 388 8.07 -2.34 6.23
N GLU A 389 7.43 -1.22 5.90
CA GLU A 389 8.12 -0.04 5.38
C GLU A 389 8.85 0.64 6.54
N ALA A 390 10.17 0.83 6.46
CA ALA A 390 10.93 1.54 7.48
C ALA A 390 11.04 3.03 7.14
N CYS A 391 11.09 3.89 8.16
CA CYS A 391 11.43 5.29 7.94
C CYS A 391 12.82 5.45 7.29
N PRO A 392 13.00 6.33 6.28
CA PRO A 392 14.30 6.48 5.60
C PRO A 392 15.43 6.87 6.58
N ALA A 393 16.50 6.07 6.61
CA ALA A 393 17.65 6.28 7.51
C ALA A 393 18.47 7.56 7.16
N ASP A 394 18.47 7.96 5.89
CA ASP A 394 19.18 9.13 5.38
C ASP A 394 18.18 10.11 4.71
N GLN A 395 18.09 11.33 5.25
CA GLN A 395 17.34 12.49 4.75
C GLN A 395 15.87 12.65 5.23
N GLY A 396 15.69 12.93 6.52
CA GLY A 396 15.10 14.19 6.98
C GLY A 396 13.62 14.53 6.72
N THR A 397 12.91 13.92 5.78
CA THR A 397 11.45 14.03 5.64
C THR A 397 10.90 12.83 4.89
N CYS A 398 9.90 12.14 5.45
CA CYS A 398 9.06 11.26 4.65
C CYS A 398 8.10 12.12 3.80
N GLU A 399 8.04 11.87 2.49
CA GLU A 399 7.11 12.53 1.57
C GLU A 399 5.84 11.68 1.47
N ILE A 400 4.74 12.18 2.03
CA ILE A 400 3.40 11.61 1.78
C ILE A 400 3.11 11.81 0.29
N PRO A 401 2.95 10.73 -0.53
CA PRO A 401 2.67 10.88 -1.95
C PRO A 401 1.39 11.71 -2.12
N GLU A 402 1.47 12.77 -2.93
CA GLU A 402 0.30 13.60 -3.20
C GLU A 402 -0.75 12.77 -3.95
N PRO A 403 -2.05 12.94 -3.64
CA PRO A 403 -3.10 12.19 -4.31
C PRO A 403 -3.14 12.51 -5.81
N GLU A 404 -3.03 11.48 -6.64
CA GLU A 404 -3.10 11.58 -8.10
C GLU A 404 -4.54 11.46 -8.62
N GLY A 405 -4.77 11.99 -9.82
CA GLY A 405 -6.03 11.86 -10.53
C GLY A 405 -5.97 12.42 -11.94
N GLY A 406 -7.01 12.15 -12.72
CA GLY A 406 -7.17 12.65 -14.08
C GLY A 406 -7.25 14.18 -14.08
N CYS A 407 -6.35 14.80 -14.82
CA CYS A 407 -6.29 16.24 -15.03
C CYS A 407 -6.60 16.58 -16.49
N CYS A 408 -7.55 17.47 -16.71
CA CYS A 408 -7.84 17.98 -18.05
C CYS A 408 -7.10 19.30 -18.30
N PHE A 409 -6.14 19.27 -19.22
CA PHE A 409 -5.39 20.47 -19.60
C PHE A 409 -6.09 21.27 -20.70
N PRO A 410 -5.83 22.59 -20.80
CA PRO A 410 -6.40 23.45 -21.84
C PRO A 410 -6.10 23.00 -23.29
N SER A 411 -5.09 22.16 -23.50
CA SER A 411 -4.76 21.55 -24.79
C SER A 411 -5.77 20.49 -25.25
N GLY A 412 -6.70 20.08 -24.39
CA GLY A 412 -7.57 18.93 -24.60
C GLY A 412 -6.93 17.60 -24.22
N THR A 413 -5.72 17.61 -23.65
CA THR A 413 -5.03 16.41 -23.17
C THR A 413 -5.50 16.06 -21.77
N CYS A 414 -5.78 14.78 -21.53
CA CYS A 414 -5.97 14.23 -20.19
C CYS A 414 -4.71 13.44 -19.79
N SER A 415 -4.20 13.68 -18.58
CA SER A 415 -3.20 12.82 -17.93
C SER A 415 -3.52 12.59 -16.47
N VAL A 416 -3.12 11.44 -15.93
CA VAL A 416 -3.12 11.20 -14.47
C VAL A 416 -1.86 11.84 -13.92
N VAL A 417 -2.02 12.81 -13.02
CA VAL A 417 -0.95 13.60 -12.38
C VAL A 417 -1.35 13.94 -10.95
N GLU A 418 -0.39 14.39 -10.15
CA GLU A 418 -0.64 14.93 -8.80
C GLU A 418 -1.53 16.18 -8.84
N ILE A 419 -2.26 16.43 -7.75
CA ILE A 419 -3.18 17.58 -7.66
C ILE A 419 -2.46 18.92 -7.84
N SER A 420 -1.24 19.06 -7.31
CA SER A 420 -0.42 20.27 -7.43
C SER A 420 0.10 20.47 -8.85
N ASP A 421 0.51 19.39 -9.53
CA ASP A 421 0.92 19.40 -10.94
C ASP A 421 -0.24 19.76 -11.86
N CYS A 422 -1.44 19.24 -11.59
CA CYS A 422 -2.63 19.60 -12.34
C CYS A 422 -2.91 21.10 -12.26
N ALA A 423 -2.85 21.67 -11.04
CA ALA A 423 -3.04 23.09 -10.82
C ALA A 423 -1.92 23.93 -11.48
N SER A 424 -0.66 23.48 -11.36
CA SER A 424 0.51 24.17 -11.91
C SER A 424 0.52 24.18 -13.43
N GLY A 425 0.04 23.11 -14.07
CA GLY A 425 -0.18 23.02 -15.51
C GLY A 425 -1.44 23.76 -16.00
N GLY A 426 -2.18 24.42 -15.10
CA GLY A 426 -3.41 25.14 -15.42
C GLY A 426 -4.55 24.22 -15.87
N GLY A 427 -4.52 22.95 -15.47
CA GLY A 427 -5.55 21.97 -15.76
C GLY A 427 -6.65 21.95 -14.71
N GLU A 428 -7.76 21.29 -15.05
CA GLU A 428 -8.89 21.07 -14.16
C GLU A 428 -8.82 19.63 -13.60
N PHE A 429 -8.64 19.53 -12.28
CA PHE A 429 -8.52 18.25 -11.59
C PHE A 429 -9.88 17.58 -11.45
N ARG A 430 -10.00 16.32 -11.87
CA ARG A 430 -11.29 15.62 -11.93
C ARG A 430 -11.59 14.79 -10.69
N GLY A 431 -10.71 14.83 -9.69
CA GLY A 431 -10.83 14.08 -8.45
C GLY A 431 -9.76 13.01 -8.31
N VAL A 432 -9.48 12.63 -7.06
CA VAL A 432 -8.53 11.57 -6.71
C VAL A 432 -8.98 10.25 -7.34
N ASP A 433 -8.02 9.44 -7.81
CA ASP A 433 -8.22 8.15 -8.49
C ASP A 433 -9.04 8.21 -9.79
N SER A 434 -9.40 9.41 -10.26
CA SER A 434 -10.07 9.54 -11.55
C SER A 434 -9.10 9.18 -12.68
N THR A 435 -9.59 8.46 -13.70
CA THR A 435 -8.75 8.05 -14.84
C THR A 435 -8.99 8.94 -16.06
N CYS A 436 -8.07 8.87 -17.02
CA CYS A 436 -8.21 9.51 -18.33
C CYS A 436 -8.86 8.61 -19.40
N ALA A 437 -9.31 7.41 -19.03
CA ALA A 437 -9.96 6.51 -19.98
C ALA A 437 -11.35 7.04 -20.36
N GLY A 438 -11.55 7.30 -21.67
CA GLY A 438 -12.82 7.79 -22.20
C GLY A 438 -13.13 9.26 -21.89
N VAL A 439 -12.12 10.02 -21.44
CA VAL A 439 -12.27 11.43 -21.09
C VAL A 439 -11.99 12.30 -22.30
N ASP A 440 -12.99 13.08 -22.73
CA ASP A 440 -12.81 14.16 -23.70
C ASP A 440 -12.75 15.49 -22.94
N CYS A 441 -11.53 16.01 -22.75
CA CYS A 441 -11.30 17.27 -22.03
C CYS A 441 -11.80 18.50 -22.78
N LEU A 442 -12.20 18.37 -24.04
CA LEU A 442 -12.82 19.46 -24.82
C LEU A 442 -14.35 19.37 -24.81
N ALA A 443 -14.92 18.33 -24.22
CA ALA A 443 -16.36 18.18 -24.10
C ALA A 443 -16.97 19.18 -23.11
N GLY A 444 -18.22 19.53 -23.35
CA GLY A 444 -19.02 20.41 -22.51
C GLY A 444 -20.52 20.21 -22.78
N ALA A 445 -21.36 20.93 -22.05
CA ALA A 445 -22.80 20.89 -22.21
C ALA A 445 -23.23 21.48 -23.56
N CYS A 446 -24.06 20.72 -24.28
CA CYS A 446 -24.68 21.11 -25.53
C CYS A 446 -26.20 21.09 -25.39
N CYS A 447 -26.83 22.26 -25.45
CA CYS A 447 -28.27 22.43 -25.24
C CYS A 447 -29.04 22.38 -26.57
N PHE A 448 -30.19 21.70 -26.60
CA PHE A 448 -31.08 21.61 -27.77
C PHE A 448 -32.44 22.30 -27.57
N GLY A 449 -32.59 23.09 -26.50
CA GLY A 449 -33.86 23.70 -26.06
C GLY A 449 -34.75 22.72 -25.30
N SER A 450 -35.71 23.25 -24.52
CA SER A 450 -36.67 22.46 -23.72
C SER A 450 -36.01 21.43 -22.77
N ASP A 451 -34.97 21.85 -22.04
CA ASP A 451 -34.17 21.03 -21.10
C ASP A 451 -33.33 19.88 -21.69
N ALA A 452 -33.33 19.69 -23.01
CA ALA A 452 -32.51 18.66 -23.63
C ALA A 452 -31.02 19.10 -23.67
N CYS A 453 -30.15 18.31 -23.01
CA CYS A 453 -28.71 18.52 -22.98
C CYS A 453 -27.93 17.23 -23.25
N THR A 454 -26.83 17.31 -24.01
CA THR A 454 -25.83 16.23 -24.12
C THR A 454 -24.42 16.77 -23.88
N THR A 455 -23.52 15.92 -23.39
CA THR A 455 -22.10 16.27 -23.24
C THR A 455 -21.35 15.87 -24.50
N THR A 456 -20.78 16.84 -25.22
CA THR A 456 -20.05 16.62 -26.48
C THR A 456 -19.09 17.79 -26.72
N ASN A 457 -18.19 17.72 -27.70
CA ASN A 457 -17.36 18.88 -28.05
C ASN A 457 -18.14 19.89 -28.91
N GLU A 458 -17.63 21.13 -28.97
CA GLU A 458 -18.27 22.25 -29.66
C GLU A 458 -18.62 21.92 -31.13
N VAL A 459 -17.72 21.26 -31.85
CA VAL A 459 -17.91 20.93 -33.27
C VAL A 459 -19.10 19.99 -33.46
N GLN A 460 -19.18 18.94 -32.64
CA GLN A 460 -20.28 17.98 -32.66
C GLN A 460 -21.59 18.61 -32.18
N CYS A 461 -21.53 19.49 -31.17
CA CYS A 461 -22.70 20.23 -30.69
C CYS A 461 -23.33 21.07 -31.79
N ASN A 462 -22.52 21.89 -32.46
CA ASN A 462 -22.96 22.75 -33.55
C ASN A 462 -23.47 21.93 -34.74
N ALA A 463 -22.81 20.82 -35.07
CA ALA A 463 -23.25 19.91 -36.13
C ALA A 463 -24.60 19.24 -35.83
N ALA A 464 -24.91 19.00 -34.56
CA ALA A 464 -26.19 18.46 -34.12
C ALA A 464 -27.30 19.52 -34.00
N GLY A 465 -26.99 20.80 -34.27
CA GLY A 465 -27.93 21.91 -34.15
C GLY A 465 -28.19 22.36 -32.71
N GLY A 466 -27.31 22.00 -31.77
CA GLY A 466 -27.35 22.46 -30.38
C GLY A 466 -26.49 23.71 -30.15
N SER A 467 -26.68 24.35 -29.00
CA SER A 467 -25.90 25.49 -28.53
C SER A 467 -24.90 25.03 -27.46
N PHE A 468 -23.61 25.09 -27.79
CA PHE A 468 -22.54 24.72 -26.88
C PHE A 468 -22.36 25.80 -25.82
N GLN A 469 -22.30 25.41 -24.56
CA GLN A 469 -22.16 26.37 -23.46
C GLN A 469 -20.69 26.76 -23.27
N ASN A 470 -19.87 25.85 -22.74
CA ASN A 470 -18.43 26.01 -22.55
C ASN A 470 -17.75 24.63 -22.36
N THR A 471 -16.46 24.51 -22.64
CA THR A 471 -15.67 23.33 -22.27
C THR A 471 -15.69 23.11 -20.75
N GLY A 472 -15.80 21.85 -20.31
CA GLY A 472 -15.88 21.48 -18.88
C GLY A 472 -17.26 21.64 -18.25
N SER A 473 -18.21 22.34 -18.90
CA SER A 473 -19.58 22.46 -18.39
C SER A 473 -20.32 21.11 -18.42
N ALA A 474 -21.02 20.78 -17.34
CA ALA A 474 -21.80 19.55 -17.24
C ALA A 474 -23.29 19.82 -17.51
N CYS A 475 -23.95 18.92 -18.24
CA CYS A 475 -25.41 18.99 -18.43
C CYS A 475 -26.22 18.93 -17.12
N ALA A 476 -25.62 18.47 -16.02
CA ALA A 476 -26.26 18.45 -14.70
C ALA A 476 -26.32 19.85 -14.05
N THR A 477 -25.47 20.79 -14.47
CA THR A 477 -25.35 22.13 -13.88
C THR A 477 -25.76 23.25 -14.82
N VAL A 478 -25.85 22.96 -16.11
CA VAL A 478 -26.32 23.90 -17.14
C VAL A 478 -27.84 23.87 -17.22
N ASP A 479 -28.46 25.05 -17.11
CA ASP A 479 -29.88 25.24 -17.42
C ASP A 479 -30.05 25.41 -18.93
N CYS A 480 -30.65 24.42 -19.58
CA CYS A 480 -30.95 24.43 -21.01
C CYS A 480 -32.40 24.88 -21.30
N THR A 481 -33.13 25.41 -20.31
CA THR A 481 -34.42 26.05 -20.58
C THR A 481 -34.19 27.36 -21.34
N PRO A 482 -34.91 27.59 -22.45
CA PRO A 482 -34.94 28.92 -23.06
C PRO A 482 -35.58 29.89 -22.05
N THR A 483 -34.83 30.90 -21.61
CA THR A 483 -35.39 31.91 -20.72
C THR A 483 -36.42 32.75 -21.47
N THR A 484 -37.67 32.75 -21.00
CA THR A 484 -38.74 33.60 -21.55
C THR A 484 -38.69 35.01 -20.92
N GLY A 485 -39.28 35.97 -21.60
CA GLY A 485 -39.42 37.35 -21.11
C GLY A 485 -40.64 38.05 -21.70
N ALA A 486 -41.03 39.15 -21.06
CA ALA A 486 -42.17 39.97 -21.46
C ALA A 486 -42.00 40.46 -22.90
N CYS A 487 -42.94 40.10 -23.77
CA CYS A 487 -42.99 40.54 -25.15
C CYS A 487 -44.21 41.42 -25.38
N CYS A 488 -43.99 42.70 -25.69
CA CYS A 488 -45.05 43.65 -26.00
C CYS A 488 -45.40 43.62 -27.48
N ILE A 489 -46.63 43.23 -27.81
CA ILE A 489 -47.17 43.15 -29.17
C ILE A 489 -48.49 43.91 -29.20
N ASP A 490 -48.56 45.00 -29.98
CA ASP A 490 -49.78 45.82 -30.16
C ASP A 490 -50.50 46.18 -28.84
N GLY A 491 -49.74 46.59 -27.82
CA GLY A 491 -50.30 46.99 -26.53
C GLY A 491 -50.53 45.84 -25.53
N ALA A 492 -50.47 44.58 -25.97
CA ALA A 492 -50.61 43.40 -25.13
C ALA A 492 -49.25 42.78 -24.78
N CYS A 493 -49.13 42.22 -23.57
CA CYS A 493 -47.93 41.50 -23.15
C CYS A 493 -48.13 39.99 -23.21
N ALA A 494 -47.18 39.26 -23.79
CA ALA A 494 -47.08 37.81 -23.73
C ALA A 494 -45.71 37.36 -23.22
N GLN A 495 -45.65 36.31 -22.40
CA GLN A 495 -44.37 35.67 -22.04
C GLN A 495 -43.88 34.82 -23.20
N LEU A 496 -42.84 35.26 -23.91
CA LEU A 496 -42.30 34.60 -25.09
C LEU A 496 -40.78 34.51 -25.02
N GLU A 497 -40.20 33.58 -25.78
CA GLU A 497 -38.77 33.60 -26.05
C GLU A 497 -38.41 34.82 -26.91
N GLU A 498 -37.20 35.36 -26.75
CA GLU A 498 -36.74 36.54 -27.50
C GLU A 498 -36.89 36.36 -29.01
N ALA A 499 -36.46 35.20 -29.53
CA ALA A 499 -36.55 34.90 -30.96
C ALA A 499 -38.01 34.88 -31.47
N VAL A 500 -38.94 34.37 -30.67
CA VAL A 500 -40.37 34.35 -31.00
C VAL A 500 -40.96 35.74 -30.90
N CYS A 501 -40.57 36.53 -29.89
CA CYS A 501 -41.02 37.90 -29.69
C CYS A 501 -40.64 38.79 -30.89
N VAL A 502 -39.39 38.71 -31.34
CA VAL A 502 -38.92 39.46 -32.51
C VAL A 502 -39.60 38.97 -33.79
N ALA A 503 -39.84 37.66 -33.94
CA ALA A 503 -40.50 37.10 -35.12
C ALA A 503 -41.95 37.58 -35.31
N VAL A 504 -42.63 37.96 -34.24
CA VAL A 504 -43.99 38.54 -34.28
C VAL A 504 -43.98 40.07 -34.21
N ALA A 505 -42.83 40.70 -34.47
CA ALA A 505 -42.62 42.15 -34.40
C ALA A 505 -42.94 42.78 -33.02
N GLY A 506 -42.84 42.00 -31.95
CA GLY A 506 -42.97 42.49 -30.58
C GLY A 506 -41.68 43.12 -30.06
N THR A 507 -41.79 43.91 -29.01
CA THR A 507 -40.65 44.47 -28.26
C THR A 507 -40.36 43.58 -27.04
N PHE A 508 -39.16 43.00 -26.98
CA PHE A 508 -38.74 42.12 -25.89
C PHE A 508 -38.22 42.94 -24.70
N GLY A 509 -38.80 42.70 -23.51
CA GLY A 509 -38.51 43.42 -22.27
C GLY A 509 -37.27 42.90 -21.53
N GLY A 510 -36.61 41.86 -22.03
CA GLY A 510 -35.45 41.22 -21.41
C GLY A 510 -35.78 39.84 -20.83
N SER A 511 -34.75 39.00 -20.74
CA SER A 511 -34.85 37.64 -20.19
C SER A 511 -35.28 37.66 -18.72
N GLY A 512 -36.26 36.84 -18.34
CA GLY A 512 -36.78 36.72 -16.99
C GLY A 512 -37.71 37.86 -16.54
N VAL A 513 -38.03 38.82 -17.42
CA VAL A 513 -38.92 39.93 -17.10
C VAL A 513 -40.38 39.50 -17.21
N ASP A 514 -41.18 39.71 -16.16
CA ASP A 514 -42.59 39.32 -16.14
C ASP A 514 -43.51 40.32 -16.81
N CYS A 515 -44.50 39.83 -17.55
CA CYS A 515 -45.55 40.68 -18.14
C CYS A 515 -46.35 41.49 -17.10
N GLY A 516 -46.39 41.06 -15.83
CA GLY A 516 -46.98 41.83 -14.74
C GLY A 516 -46.15 43.04 -14.30
N SER A 517 -44.89 43.12 -14.73
CA SER A 517 -43.93 44.17 -14.40
C SER A 517 -43.67 45.17 -15.54
N VAL A 518 -44.22 44.92 -16.72
CA VAL A 518 -44.02 45.74 -17.93
C VAL A 518 -45.34 46.32 -18.40
N SER A 519 -45.36 47.64 -18.65
CA SER A 519 -46.49 48.29 -19.31
C SER A 519 -46.25 48.30 -20.81
N CYS A 520 -47.09 47.57 -21.56
CA CYS A 520 -47.02 47.54 -23.02
C CYS A 520 -47.85 48.64 -23.69
N LYS A 521 -48.47 49.57 -22.94
CA LYS A 521 -49.17 50.73 -23.51
C LYS A 521 -48.15 51.54 -24.32
N GLN A 522 -48.42 51.78 -25.60
CA GLN A 522 -47.63 52.70 -26.42
C GLN A 522 -47.60 54.06 -25.68
N PRO A 523 -46.43 54.65 -25.43
CA PRO A 523 -46.40 55.99 -24.87
C PRO A 523 -47.08 56.92 -25.87
N CYS A 524 -48.16 57.58 -25.45
CA CYS A 524 -48.71 58.75 -26.13
C CYS A 524 -48.37 59.98 -25.28
N PRO A 525 -47.17 60.58 -25.46
CA PRO A 525 -46.75 61.76 -24.71
C PRO A 525 -47.74 62.91 -24.77
N GLU A 526 -48.59 62.94 -25.80
CA GLU A 526 -49.60 63.95 -26.05
C GLU A 526 -50.89 63.80 -25.21
N ASP A 527 -51.10 62.64 -24.54
CA ASP A 527 -52.18 62.40 -23.55
C ASP A 527 -51.71 62.91 -22.17
N LEU A 528 -51.78 64.23 -22.00
CA LEU A 528 -51.24 64.95 -20.86
C LEU A 528 -52.03 64.68 -19.57
N ASP A 529 -53.33 64.40 -19.67
CA ASP A 529 -54.16 64.06 -18.52
C ASP A 529 -54.27 62.54 -18.23
N ASN A 530 -53.64 61.72 -19.07
CA ASN A 530 -53.56 60.26 -19.00
C ASN A 530 -54.93 59.56 -19.06
N ASN A 531 -55.92 60.16 -19.73
CA ASN A 531 -57.26 59.59 -19.85
C ASN A 531 -57.36 58.51 -20.95
N GLY A 532 -56.31 58.30 -21.74
CA GLY A 532 -56.24 57.33 -22.82
C GLY A 532 -56.61 57.86 -24.20
N ALA A 533 -56.76 59.18 -24.36
CA ALA A 533 -56.96 59.81 -25.67
C ALA A 533 -56.31 61.19 -25.69
N VAL A 534 -55.77 61.59 -26.84
CA VAL A 534 -55.31 62.95 -27.11
C VAL A 534 -56.51 63.77 -27.57
N ASP A 535 -57.10 64.53 -26.67
CA ASP A 535 -58.33 65.27 -26.91
C ASP A 535 -58.23 66.76 -26.50
N PHE A 536 -59.39 67.41 -26.41
CA PHE A 536 -59.44 68.83 -26.09
C PHE A 536 -58.90 69.14 -24.68
N ASN A 537 -58.98 68.21 -23.74
CA ASN A 537 -58.49 68.39 -22.37
C ASN A 537 -56.96 68.42 -22.31
N ASP A 538 -56.28 67.70 -23.21
CA ASP A 538 -54.81 67.76 -23.32
C ASP A 538 -54.36 69.10 -23.90
N ILE A 539 -55.07 69.60 -24.92
CA ILE A 539 -54.83 70.95 -25.45
C ILE A 539 -55.01 72.01 -24.35
N LEU A 540 -56.02 71.85 -23.48
CA LEU A 540 -56.22 72.76 -22.35
C LEU A 540 -55.08 72.67 -21.33
N SER A 541 -54.61 71.47 -21.03
CA SER A 541 -53.48 71.23 -20.12
C SER A 541 -52.21 71.87 -20.65
N LEU A 542 -51.91 71.70 -21.94
CA LEU A 542 -50.80 72.35 -22.62
C LEU A 542 -50.90 73.87 -22.60
N LEU A 543 -52.06 74.43 -22.96
CA LEU A 543 -52.27 75.89 -22.96
C LEU A 543 -52.18 76.52 -21.56
N ALA A 544 -52.49 75.76 -20.50
CA ALA A 544 -52.38 76.23 -19.13
C ALA A 544 -50.92 76.36 -18.66
N ALA A 545 -50.00 75.60 -19.26
CA ALA A 545 -48.58 75.56 -18.92
C ALA A 545 -47.70 76.45 -19.83
N TRP A 546 -48.30 77.26 -20.71
CA TRP A 546 -47.61 77.98 -21.77
C TRP A 546 -46.46 78.89 -21.27
N GLY A 547 -45.28 78.72 -21.85
CA GLY A 547 -44.07 79.49 -21.53
C GLY A 547 -42.86 78.61 -21.16
N PRO A 548 -41.76 79.23 -20.70
CA PRO A 548 -40.55 78.48 -20.31
C PRO A 548 -40.86 77.52 -19.17
N CYS A 549 -40.55 76.25 -19.36
CA CYS A 549 -40.69 75.23 -18.33
C CYS A 549 -39.40 74.40 -18.29
N GLY A 550 -38.99 73.97 -17.09
CA GLY A 550 -37.75 73.18 -16.95
C GLY A 550 -37.98 71.72 -17.33
N THR A 551 -38.80 71.03 -16.52
CA THR A 551 -39.27 69.67 -16.77
C THR A 551 -40.77 69.68 -16.55
N CYS A 552 -41.53 69.95 -17.59
CA CYS A 552 -42.98 69.82 -17.58
C CYS A 552 -43.40 68.78 -18.62
N ASN A 553 -44.52 68.11 -18.38
CA ASN A 553 -45.00 67.06 -19.28
C ASN A 553 -45.54 67.67 -20.59
N GLU A 554 -45.89 68.95 -20.55
CA GLU A 554 -46.46 69.73 -21.63
C GLU A 554 -45.43 70.24 -22.66
N ASP A 555 -44.12 70.14 -22.38
CA ASP A 555 -43.00 70.37 -23.32
C ASP A 555 -42.64 69.05 -23.99
N ILE A 556 -43.43 68.70 -25.01
CA ILE A 556 -43.47 67.38 -25.65
C ILE A 556 -42.27 67.21 -26.58
N ASP A 557 -41.79 68.28 -27.20
CA ASP A 557 -40.59 68.24 -28.04
C ASP A 557 -39.28 68.42 -27.23
N SER A 558 -39.40 68.68 -25.92
CA SER A 558 -38.32 68.83 -24.95
C SER A 558 -37.34 69.95 -25.29
N ASN A 559 -37.83 71.04 -25.89
CA ASN A 559 -37.01 72.19 -26.25
C ASN A 559 -36.77 73.16 -25.08
N GLY A 560 -37.38 72.92 -23.92
CA GLY A 560 -37.26 73.72 -22.70
C GLY A 560 -38.32 74.81 -22.56
N ALA A 561 -39.39 74.76 -23.36
CA ALA A 561 -40.53 75.66 -23.25
C ALA A 561 -41.81 75.02 -23.84
N VAL A 562 -42.94 75.22 -23.17
CA VAL A 562 -44.26 74.89 -23.74
C VAL A 562 -44.65 76.02 -24.68
N ASP A 563 -44.59 75.75 -25.98
CA ASP A 563 -44.90 76.73 -27.00
C ASP A 563 -45.74 76.18 -28.17
N PHE A 564 -45.70 76.91 -29.29
CA PHE A 564 -46.50 76.55 -30.44
C PHE A 564 -46.05 75.23 -31.09
N ALA A 565 -44.80 74.82 -30.92
CA ALA A 565 -44.28 73.54 -31.42
C ALA A 565 -44.98 72.38 -30.71
N ASP A 566 -45.11 72.42 -29.38
CA ASP A 566 -45.78 71.37 -28.60
C ASP A 566 -47.27 71.26 -28.95
N LEU A 567 -47.93 72.39 -29.17
CA LEU A 567 -49.33 72.40 -29.62
C LEU A 567 -49.51 71.71 -30.98
N LEU A 568 -48.53 71.83 -31.89
CA LEU A 568 -48.60 71.13 -33.18
C LEU A 568 -48.43 69.62 -33.01
N VAL A 569 -47.63 69.17 -32.04
CA VAL A 569 -47.46 67.74 -31.74
C VAL A 569 -48.75 67.15 -31.21
N ILE A 570 -49.41 67.80 -30.24
CA ILE A 570 -50.75 67.37 -29.74
C ILE A 570 -51.79 67.31 -30.86
N LEU A 571 -51.88 68.36 -31.69
CA LEU A 571 -52.88 68.40 -32.75
C LEU A 571 -52.63 67.35 -33.84
N ALA A 572 -51.37 66.96 -34.07
CA ALA A 572 -51.03 65.90 -35.01
C ALA A 572 -51.44 64.51 -34.49
N ALA A 573 -51.49 64.34 -33.17
CA ALA A 573 -51.81 63.09 -32.49
C ALA A 573 -53.29 62.97 -32.04
N TYR A 574 -54.15 63.95 -32.38
CA TYR A 574 -55.53 64.03 -31.90
C TYR A 574 -56.35 62.74 -32.21
N GLY A 575 -56.81 62.05 -31.18
CA GLY A 575 -57.49 60.75 -31.26
C GLY A 575 -57.19 59.83 -30.08
N ASP A 576 -57.74 58.62 -30.10
CA ASP A 576 -57.50 57.61 -29.06
C ASP A 576 -56.02 57.16 -29.03
N CYS A 577 -55.51 56.93 -27.81
CA CYS A 577 -54.35 56.07 -27.57
C CYS A 577 -54.83 54.61 -27.35
#